data_AF-A0A6M1RFA5-F1
#
_entry.id   AF-A0A6M1RFA5-F1
#
_cell.length_a   1.000
_cell.length_b   1.000
_cell.length_c   1.000
_cell.angle_alpha   90.00
_cell.angle_beta   90.00
_cell.angle_gamma   90.00
#
_symmetry.space_group_name_H-M   'P 1'
#
loop_
_entity.id
_entity.type
_entity.pdbx_description
1 polymer ?
#
loop_
_entity_poly.entity_id
_entity_poly.type
_entity_poly.pdbx_seq_one_letter_code
_entity_poly.pdbx_strand_id
1 'polypeptide(L)'
;MKRIPALDSLRGLLLVLMTINHLIWLSGGRSLLQYFTLQPLGQFGAAEGFVMISGLLAGAVYSRTELSDREATGKVLRRAFTIYKYHMVSLLLVMVWFSYCAFALPTVAQSLGNSFNNLGETPLATIVLSALLINKPDYLEILPLYVIFMLILPIALYAFRRGLMWLVLAISVGVWAISSQINPSLLSSLFETNVQVGYFDPFAWQLLFIGGAAIGFSNAKGNLRWYHPAAATVCLALAALLFAAHHGAFLSMGIHQGVLYSLADKPELGWLRMLNLAVWVYLIATVIRKWPSALVFRPLSYIGKNSLQVFTWHAVLIYFAVPFLSETVLSGYYTLLVLLLTATLWAASWLQERRKQAGNTLIPVTALASVFVVVLSASLISKQPKEVPTFAQGESYPLTIKITDIRVEEAGVVVLVYNETDNLMGGAPTAHANHYTSDEAREGITLEALPSGFYGIMAYQDIDGNNTLSFGTNGIPSEGFGFSNNPAPQGPPSMALIKFAHHEAQDQTIHLLNLY
;
A
#
# COMPACT_ATOMS: atom_id res chain seq x y z
N MET A 1 -18.28 -16.66 -23.14
CA MET A 1 -18.38 -15.20 -22.87
C MET A 1 -17.50 -14.42 -23.84
N LYS A 2 -18.08 -13.44 -24.57
CA LYS A 2 -17.31 -12.47 -25.35
C LYS A 2 -16.55 -11.54 -24.39
N ARG A 3 -15.34 -11.11 -24.74
CA ARG A 3 -14.50 -10.23 -23.92
C ARG A 3 -15.26 -8.93 -23.59
N ILE A 4 -15.22 -8.48 -22.34
CA ILE A 4 -15.89 -7.26 -21.87
C ILE A 4 -14.86 -6.13 -21.72
N PRO A 5 -14.82 -5.13 -22.63
CA PRO A 5 -13.78 -4.09 -22.61
C PRO A 5 -13.80 -3.21 -21.36
N ALA A 6 -14.96 -3.06 -20.71
CA ALA A 6 -15.09 -2.35 -19.44
C ALA A 6 -14.29 -3.03 -18.31
N LEU A 7 -14.27 -4.37 -18.25
CA LEU A 7 -13.48 -5.10 -17.24
C LEU A 7 -11.97 -4.94 -17.46
N ASP A 8 -11.51 -4.84 -18.72
CA ASP A 8 -10.12 -4.50 -19.00
C ASP A 8 -9.81 -3.07 -18.52
N SER A 9 -10.69 -2.11 -18.77
CA SER A 9 -10.50 -0.71 -18.34
C SER A 9 -10.47 -0.58 -16.82
N LEU A 10 -11.36 -1.28 -16.10
CA LEU A 10 -11.37 -1.32 -14.64
C LEU A 10 -10.09 -1.93 -14.07
N ARG A 11 -9.61 -3.05 -14.64
CA ARG A 11 -8.32 -3.63 -14.23
C ARG A 11 -7.16 -2.67 -14.45
N GLY A 12 -7.18 -1.93 -15.56
CA GLY A 12 -6.20 -0.88 -15.82
C GLY A 12 -6.25 0.25 -14.79
N LEU A 13 -7.45 0.73 -14.46
CA LEU A 13 -7.65 1.74 -13.42
C LEU A 13 -7.04 1.27 -12.10
N LEU A 14 -7.40 0.07 -11.65
CA LEU A 14 -6.94 -0.49 -10.37
C LEU A 14 -5.40 -0.60 -10.32
N LEU A 15 -4.74 -0.96 -11.42
CA LEU A 15 -3.28 -0.97 -11.51
C LEU A 15 -2.67 0.43 -11.40
N VAL A 16 -3.27 1.45 -12.01
CA VAL A 16 -2.82 2.85 -11.91
C VAL A 16 -2.97 3.33 -10.47
N LEU A 17 -4.14 3.15 -9.85
CA LEU A 17 -4.38 3.57 -8.47
C LEU A 17 -3.41 2.90 -7.49
N MET A 18 -3.20 1.59 -7.64
CA MET A 18 -2.26 0.82 -6.83
C MET A 18 -0.82 1.32 -7.00
N THR A 19 -0.38 1.58 -8.23
CA THR A 19 0.97 2.05 -8.53
C THR A 19 1.25 3.42 -7.91
N ILE A 20 0.33 4.38 -8.07
CA ILE A 20 0.47 5.72 -7.47
C ILE A 20 0.59 5.61 -5.96
N ASN A 21 -0.32 4.86 -5.32
CA ASN A 21 -0.30 4.72 -3.87
C ASN A 21 0.97 4.04 -3.36
N HIS A 22 1.43 2.97 -4.02
CA HIS A 22 2.64 2.27 -3.60
C HIS A 22 3.91 3.11 -3.79
N LEU A 23 4.03 3.86 -4.90
CA LEU A 23 5.15 4.78 -5.10
C LEU A 23 5.19 5.85 -4.00
N ILE A 24 4.02 6.37 -3.60
CA ILE A 24 3.95 7.40 -2.57
C ILE A 24 4.25 6.84 -1.18
N TRP A 25 3.62 5.72 -0.81
CA TRP A 25 3.78 5.09 0.49
C TRP A 25 5.21 4.60 0.72
N LEU A 26 5.77 3.88 -0.24
CA LEU A 26 7.08 3.25 -0.07
C LEU A 26 8.21 4.28 -0.06
N SER A 27 8.02 5.45 -0.68
CA SER A 27 8.98 6.56 -0.58
C SER A 27 8.78 7.43 0.67
N GLY A 28 7.78 7.15 1.53
CA GLY A 28 7.44 7.98 2.69
C GLY A 28 6.79 9.32 2.34
N GLY A 29 6.33 9.52 1.11
CA GLY A 29 5.76 10.79 0.65
C GLY A 29 4.26 10.93 0.90
N ARG A 30 3.74 12.11 0.55
CA ARG A 30 2.31 12.41 0.48
C ARG A 30 2.02 13.21 -0.78
N SER A 31 0.84 13.03 -1.35
CA SER A 31 0.40 13.84 -2.50
C SER A 31 -1.11 13.97 -2.51
N LEU A 32 -1.61 15.08 -3.05
CA LEU A 32 -3.04 15.30 -3.28
C LEU A 32 -3.67 14.20 -4.16
N LEU A 33 -2.85 13.48 -4.95
CA LEU A 33 -3.31 12.32 -5.70
C LEU A 33 -3.98 11.27 -4.80
N GLN A 34 -3.50 11.07 -3.56
CA GLN A 34 -4.04 10.06 -2.65
C GLN A 34 -5.50 10.29 -2.25
N TYR A 35 -6.00 11.54 -2.27
CA TYR A 35 -7.44 11.81 -2.08
C TYR A 35 -8.31 11.12 -3.13
N PHE A 36 -7.78 10.91 -4.34
CA PHE A 36 -8.50 10.30 -5.45
C PHE A 36 -8.06 8.87 -5.75
N THR A 37 -6.90 8.44 -5.23
CA THR A 37 -6.35 7.11 -5.50
C THR A 37 -6.40 6.16 -4.33
N LEU A 38 -6.42 6.64 -3.08
CA LEU A 38 -6.42 5.81 -1.88
C LEU A 38 -7.85 5.61 -1.37
N GLN A 39 -8.46 4.47 -1.71
CA GLN A 39 -9.80 4.11 -1.23
C GLN A 39 -10.88 5.19 -1.51
N PRO A 40 -10.92 5.79 -2.73
CA PRO A 40 -11.71 7.00 -3.00
C PRO A 40 -13.23 6.82 -2.88
N LEU A 41 -13.72 5.58 -2.85
CA LEU A 41 -15.14 5.24 -2.88
C LEU A 41 -15.65 4.68 -1.54
N GLY A 42 -14.79 4.65 -0.51
CA GLY A 42 -15.09 4.09 0.80
C GLY A 42 -14.05 3.08 1.27
N GLN A 43 -14.36 2.30 2.28
CA GLN A 43 -13.48 1.35 2.97
C GLN A 43 -13.05 0.10 2.15
N PHE A 44 -12.66 0.25 0.88
CA PHE A 44 -12.05 -0.81 0.06
C PHE A 44 -10.99 -0.26 -0.89
N GLY A 45 -9.94 -1.04 -1.16
CA GLY A 45 -8.82 -0.66 -2.01
C GLY A 45 -8.84 -1.22 -3.43
N ALA A 46 -7.81 -0.84 -4.19
CA ALA A 46 -7.63 -1.31 -5.56
C ALA A 46 -7.30 -2.81 -5.66
N ALA A 47 -6.65 -3.38 -4.65
CA ALA A 47 -6.24 -4.78 -4.64
C ALA A 47 -7.47 -5.72 -4.57
N GLU A 48 -8.45 -5.38 -3.74
CA GLU A 48 -9.68 -6.13 -3.54
C GLU A 48 -10.48 -6.21 -4.85
N GLY A 49 -10.66 -5.06 -5.52
CA GLY A 49 -11.29 -5.00 -6.85
C GLY A 49 -10.52 -5.81 -7.89
N PHE A 50 -9.18 -5.79 -7.84
CA PHE A 50 -8.34 -6.49 -8.82
C PHE A 50 -8.44 -8.01 -8.64
N VAL A 51 -8.42 -8.51 -7.40
CA VAL A 51 -8.59 -9.95 -7.09
C VAL A 51 -10.00 -10.43 -7.43
N MET A 52 -11.04 -9.66 -7.08
CA MET A 52 -12.44 -9.97 -7.41
C MET A 52 -12.66 -10.09 -8.93
N ILE A 53 -12.19 -9.13 -9.73
CA ILE A 53 -12.32 -9.19 -11.19
C ILE A 53 -11.49 -10.37 -11.75
N SER A 54 -10.33 -10.65 -11.16
CA SER A 54 -9.49 -11.78 -11.60
C SER A 54 -10.18 -13.13 -11.37
N GLY A 55 -10.82 -13.32 -10.21
CA GLY A 55 -11.69 -14.47 -9.93
C GLY A 55 -12.84 -14.58 -10.92
N LEU A 56 -13.56 -13.47 -11.16
CA LEU A 56 -14.67 -13.40 -12.13
C LEU A 56 -14.25 -13.84 -13.53
N LEU A 57 -13.13 -13.32 -14.03
CA LEU A 57 -12.60 -13.69 -15.34
C LEU A 57 -12.13 -15.15 -15.36
N ALA A 58 -11.47 -15.63 -14.30
CA ALA A 58 -11.04 -17.02 -14.21
C ALA A 58 -12.23 -17.98 -14.25
N GLY A 59 -13.25 -17.74 -13.43
CA GLY A 59 -14.52 -18.48 -13.45
C GLY A 59 -15.13 -18.50 -14.84
N ALA A 60 -15.30 -17.33 -15.47
CA ALA A 60 -15.93 -17.22 -16.78
C ALA A 60 -15.14 -17.85 -17.95
N VAL A 61 -13.81 -17.83 -17.90
CA VAL A 61 -12.95 -18.30 -19.00
C VAL A 61 -12.70 -19.80 -18.90
N TYR A 62 -12.46 -20.33 -17.70
CA TYR A 62 -12.11 -21.73 -17.51
C TYR A 62 -13.34 -22.63 -17.31
N SER A 63 -14.53 -22.07 -17.10
CA SER A 63 -15.79 -22.82 -17.03
C SER A 63 -16.51 -23.01 -18.37
N ARG A 64 -15.90 -22.58 -19.49
CA ARG A 64 -16.48 -22.72 -20.83
C ARG A 64 -16.94 -24.15 -21.09
N THR A 65 -18.12 -24.29 -21.67
CA THR A 65 -18.80 -25.58 -21.90
C THR A 65 -18.03 -26.49 -22.83
N GLU A 66 -17.20 -25.93 -23.69
CA GLU A 66 -16.34 -26.66 -24.62
C GLU A 66 -15.11 -27.28 -23.95
N LEU A 67 -14.81 -26.95 -22.69
CA LEU A 67 -13.65 -27.46 -21.97
C LEU A 67 -14.04 -28.59 -21.03
N SER A 68 -13.45 -29.77 -21.24
CA SER A 68 -13.49 -30.85 -20.24
C SER A 68 -12.84 -30.43 -18.91
N ASP A 69 -13.10 -31.18 -17.84
CA ASP A 69 -12.44 -30.97 -16.53
C ASP A 69 -10.91 -31.02 -16.66
N ARG A 70 -10.39 -32.01 -17.40
CA ARG A 70 -8.95 -32.18 -17.62
C ARG A 70 -8.34 -31.00 -18.38
N GLU A 71 -8.98 -30.52 -19.43
CA GLU A 71 -8.48 -29.37 -20.20
C GLU A 71 -8.54 -28.07 -19.42
N ALA A 72 -9.63 -27.84 -18.67
CA ALA A 72 -9.76 -26.69 -17.78
C ALA A 72 -8.65 -26.70 -16.74
N THR A 73 -8.45 -27.81 -16.02
CA THR A 73 -7.36 -28.00 -15.04
C THR A 73 -6.00 -27.74 -15.69
N GLY A 74 -5.71 -28.34 -16.84
CA GLY A 74 -4.43 -28.14 -17.53
C GLY A 74 -4.18 -26.70 -17.98
N LYS A 75 -5.22 -25.93 -18.33
CA LYS A 75 -5.09 -24.50 -18.66
C LYS A 75 -4.92 -23.63 -17.41
N VAL A 76 -5.63 -23.94 -16.34
CA VAL A 76 -5.54 -23.26 -15.04
C VAL A 76 -4.16 -23.46 -14.43
N LEU A 77 -3.64 -24.69 -14.37
CA LEU A 77 -2.30 -24.98 -13.84
C LEU A 77 -1.18 -24.34 -14.67
N ARG A 78 -1.29 -24.35 -16.01
CA ARG A 78 -0.34 -23.61 -16.87
C ARG A 78 -0.37 -22.10 -16.60
N ARG A 79 -1.55 -21.55 -16.30
CA ARG A 79 -1.69 -20.15 -15.93
C ARG A 79 -1.09 -19.87 -14.54
N ALA A 80 -1.36 -20.72 -13.54
CA ALA A 80 -0.75 -20.66 -12.22
C ALA A 80 0.78 -20.67 -12.30
N PHE A 81 1.35 -21.62 -13.05
CA PHE A 81 2.79 -21.69 -13.29
C PHE A 81 3.34 -20.45 -14.02
N THR A 82 2.57 -19.88 -14.95
CA THR A 82 2.97 -18.61 -15.58
C THR A 82 3.07 -17.50 -14.54
N ILE A 83 2.07 -17.33 -13.68
CA ILE A 83 2.07 -16.31 -12.63
C ILE A 83 3.24 -16.54 -11.67
N TYR A 84 3.46 -17.79 -11.26
CA TYR A 84 4.59 -18.18 -10.41
C TYR A 84 5.94 -17.76 -11.03
N LYS A 85 6.16 -17.99 -12.33
CA LYS A 85 7.38 -17.52 -13.01
C LYS A 85 7.54 -16.00 -12.97
N TYR A 86 6.46 -15.24 -13.18
CA TYR A 86 6.53 -13.77 -13.08
C TYR A 86 6.87 -13.33 -11.66
N HIS A 87 6.27 -13.98 -10.65
CA HIS A 87 6.60 -13.74 -9.25
C HIS A 87 8.08 -14.03 -8.95
N MET A 88 8.60 -15.19 -9.37
CA MET A 88 9.99 -15.56 -9.14
C MET A 88 10.97 -14.60 -9.79
N VAL A 89 10.66 -14.12 -11.01
CA VAL A 89 11.49 -13.12 -11.69
C VAL A 89 11.45 -11.78 -10.94
N SER A 90 10.27 -11.30 -10.53
CA SER A 90 10.18 -10.06 -9.74
C SER A 90 10.90 -10.18 -8.40
N LEU A 91 10.73 -11.30 -7.71
CA LEU A 91 11.35 -11.57 -6.43
C LEU A 91 12.88 -11.57 -6.57
N LEU A 92 13.42 -12.29 -7.56
CA LEU A 92 14.86 -12.30 -7.83
C LEU A 92 15.40 -10.89 -8.13
N LEU A 93 14.72 -10.12 -8.98
CA LEU A 93 15.15 -8.76 -9.32
C LEU A 93 15.19 -7.84 -8.10
N VAL A 94 14.16 -7.90 -7.25
CA VAL A 94 14.08 -7.08 -6.04
C VAL A 94 15.09 -7.54 -4.98
N MET A 95 15.30 -8.86 -4.81
CA MET A 95 16.31 -9.38 -3.88
C MET A 95 17.72 -8.99 -4.30
N VAL A 96 18.05 -9.09 -5.60
CA VAL A 96 19.36 -8.63 -6.12
C VAL A 96 19.53 -7.12 -5.90
N TRP A 97 18.48 -6.35 -6.14
CA TRP A 97 18.49 -4.91 -5.89
C TRP A 97 18.69 -4.56 -4.42
N PHE A 98 17.97 -5.23 -3.52
CA PHE A 98 18.10 -5.06 -2.08
C PHE A 98 19.50 -5.45 -1.61
N SER A 99 20.04 -6.60 -2.03
CA SER A 99 21.41 -7.02 -1.69
C SER A 99 22.46 -6.03 -2.20
N TYR A 100 22.27 -5.48 -3.40
CA TYR A 100 23.13 -4.42 -3.93
C TYR A 100 23.05 -3.16 -3.08
N CYS A 101 21.85 -2.72 -2.69
CA CYS A 101 21.68 -1.57 -1.82
C CYS A 101 22.30 -1.82 -0.44
N ALA A 102 22.07 -2.98 0.17
CA ALA A 102 22.64 -3.33 1.47
C ALA A 102 24.18 -3.28 1.46
N PHE A 103 24.80 -3.70 0.36
CA PHE A 103 26.26 -3.66 0.20
C PHE A 103 26.81 -2.29 -0.19
N ALA A 104 26.18 -1.59 -1.14
CA ALA A 104 26.76 -0.40 -1.79
C ALA A 104 26.08 0.93 -1.42
N LEU A 105 24.90 0.89 -0.80
CA LEU A 105 24.03 2.02 -0.44
C LEU A 105 23.27 1.76 0.89
N PRO A 106 23.94 1.66 2.04
CA PRO A 106 23.29 1.23 3.30
C PRO A 106 22.10 2.12 3.74
N THR A 107 22.18 3.43 3.49
CA THR A 107 21.09 4.40 3.77
C THR A 107 19.84 4.14 2.92
N VAL A 108 20.03 3.75 1.67
CA VAL A 108 18.94 3.37 0.76
C VAL A 108 18.34 2.04 1.19
N ALA A 109 19.17 1.06 1.57
CA ALA A 109 18.70 -0.22 2.06
C ALA A 109 17.80 -0.07 3.29
N GLN A 110 18.13 0.85 4.20
CA GLN A 110 17.29 1.19 5.35
C GLN A 110 15.94 1.79 4.93
N SER A 111 15.90 2.54 3.82
CA SER A 111 14.67 3.14 3.27
C SER A 111 13.77 2.13 2.56
N LEU A 112 14.31 1.00 2.09
CA LEU A 112 13.52 -0.12 1.54
C LEU A 112 12.78 -0.93 2.65
N GLY A 113 12.94 -0.50 3.90
CA GLY A 113 12.25 -1.01 5.07
C GLY A 113 12.65 -2.43 5.44
N ASN A 114 11.84 -3.04 6.32
CA ASN A 114 12.06 -4.39 6.82
C ASN A 114 11.68 -5.49 5.81
N SER A 115 11.31 -5.13 4.57
CA SER A 115 10.79 -6.03 3.53
C SER A 115 11.69 -7.23 3.24
N PHE A 116 13.00 -7.13 3.55
CA PHE A 116 13.98 -8.20 3.33
C PHE A 116 14.92 -8.43 4.53
N ASN A 117 14.52 -8.08 5.77
CA ASN A 117 15.40 -8.28 6.94
C ASN A 117 15.88 -9.72 7.10
N ASN A 118 15.00 -10.68 6.83
CA ASN A 118 15.29 -12.11 6.94
C ASN A 118 16.38 -12.56 5.94
N LEU A 119 16.55 -11.83 4.83
CA LEU A 119 17.55 -12.15 3.81
C LEU A 119 18.98 -11.96 4.31
N GLY A 120 19.21 -10.98 5.20
CA GLY A 120 20.52 -10.75 5.82
C GLY A 120 20.85 -11.79 6.90
N GLU A 121 19.85 -12.20 7.67
CA GLU A 121 20.01 -13.14 8.80
C GLU A 121 20.07 -14.61 8.35
N THR A 122 19.13 -15.03 7.51
CA THR A 122 18.94 -16.42 7.10
C THR A 122 18.67 -16.52 5.58
N PRO A 123 19.69 -16.26 4.73
CA PRO A 123 19.50 -16.08 3.30
C PRO A 123 18.94 -17.32 2.60
N LEU A 124 19.46 -18.52 2.91
CA LEU A 124 19.00 -19.75 2.28
C LEU A 124 17.55 -20.07 2.66
N ALA A 125 17.20 -19.96 3.94
CA ALA A 125 15.85 -20.18 4.42
C ALA A 125 14.88 -19.17 3.78
N THR A 126 15.24 -17.90 3.76
CA THR A 126 14.45 -16.83 3.12
C THR A 126 14.21 -17.11 1.64
N ILE A 127 15.25 -17.49 0.88
CA ILE A 127 15.11 -17.81 -0.56
C ILE A 127 14.18 -19.01 -0.76
N VAL A 128 14.39 -20.10 -0.01
CA VAL A 128 13.59 -21.32 -0.14
C VAL A 128 12.14 -21.07 0.27
N LEU A 129 11.90 -20.45 1.42
CA LEU A 129 10.55 -20.15 1.90
C LEU A 129 9.82 -19.14 1.02
N SER A 130 10.54 -18.20 0.40
CA SER A 130 9.94 -17.28 -0.58
C SER A 130 9.58 -17.99 -1.88
N ALA A 131 10.43 -18.89 -2.37
CA ALA A 131 10.10 -19.75 -3.52
C ALA A 131 8.91 -20.68 -3.24
N LEU A 132 8.73 -21.11 -1.99
CA LEU A 132 7.58 -21.88 -1.53
C LEU A 132 6.33 -21.03 -1.26
N LEU A 133 6.39 -19.71 -1.50
CA LEU A 133 5.29 -18.76 -1.27
C LEU A 133 4.90 -18.60 0.21
N ILE A 134 5.78 -18.99 1.13
CA ILE A 134 5.60 -18.89 2.58
C ILE A 134 6.09 -17.53 3.07
N ASN A 135 7.35 -17.19 2.75
CA ASN A 135 7.92 -15.88 3.04
C ASN A 135 7.53 -14.90 1.94
N LYS A 136 6.80 -13.85 2.27
CA LYS A 136 6.23 -12.90 1.31
C LYS A 136 6.64 -11.48 1.71
N PRO A 137 7.68 -10.92 1.06
CA PRO A 137 8.06 -9.52 1.24
C PRO A 137 6.90 -8.59 0.91
N ASP A 138 6.85 -7.45 1.59
CA ASP A 138 5.81 -6.44 1.40
C ASP A 138 5.63 -6.09 -0.08
N TYR A 139 4.38 -5.84 -0.50
CA TYR A 139 4.02 -5.49 -1.89
C TYR A 139 4.31 -6.57 -2.96
N LEU A 140 5.00 -7.68 -2.66
CA LEU A 140 5.21 -8.81 -3.57
C LEU A 140 4.21 -9.96 -3.37
N GLU A 141 3.22 -9.77 -2.51
CA GLU A 141 2.40 -10.85 -1.93
C GLU A 141 1.17 -11.24 -2.76
N ILE A 142 0.66 -10.30 -3.59
CA ILE A 142 -0.55 -10.53 -4.38
C ILE A 142 -0.34 -11.62 -5.44
N LEU A 143 0.87 -11.73 -6.04
CA LEU A 143 1.16 -12.79 -7.00
C LEU A 143 1.19 -14.18 -6.34
N PRO A 144 1.90 -14.42 -5.22
CA PRO A 144 1.80 -15.64 -4.42
C PRO A 144 0.36 -16.03 -4.11
N LEU A 145 -0.42 -15.09 -3.58
CA LEU A 145 -1.82 -15.28 -3.24
C LEU A 145 -2.65 -15.70 -4.45
N TYR A 146 -2.40 -15.06 -5.61
CA TYR A 146 -3.06 -15.43 -6.86
C TYR A 146 -2.63 -16.81 -7.40
N VAL A 147 -1.37 -17.22 -7.21
CA VAL A 147 -0.91 -18.58 -7.53
C VAL A 147 -1.69 -19.60 -6.71
N ILE A 148 -1.78 -19.40 -5.38
CA ILE A 148 -2.51 -20.29 -4.46
C ILE A 148 -3.97 -20.42 -4.91
N PHE A 149 -4.64 -19.31 -5.19
CA PHE A 149 -6.05 -19.34 -5.60
C PHE A 149 -6.26 -20.01 -6.95
N MET A 150 -5.33 -19.84 -7.88
CA MET A 150 -5.35 -20.55 -9.16
C MET A 150 -5.09 -22.05 -9.01
N LEU A 151 -4.37 -22.50 -7.97
CA LEU A 151 -4.20 -23.92 -7.65
C LEU A 151 -5.47 -24.54 -7.04
N ILE A 152 -6.26 -23.75 -6.30
CA ILE A 152 -7.55 -24.17 -5.73
C ILE A 152 -8.66 -24.19 -6.79
N LEU A 153 -8.60 -23.30 -7.78
CA LEU A 153 -9.63 -23.10 -8.79
C LEU A 153 -10.10 -24.40 -9.51
N PRO A 154 -9.26 -25.37 -9.90
CA PRO A 154 -9.72 -26.60 -10.54
C PRO A 154 -10.71 -27.38 -9.68
N ILE A 155 -10.47 -27.45 -8.36
CA ILE A 155 -11.34 -28.12 -7.40
C ILE A 155 -12.68 -27.38 -7.32
N ALA A 156 -12.63 -26.05 -7.22
CA ALA A 156 -13.84 -25.22 -7.21
C ALA A 156 -14.66 -25.37 -8.49
N LEU A 157 -14.02 -25.31 -9.67
CA LEU A 157 -14.71 -25.48 -10.97
C LEU A 157 -15.32 -26.88 -11.12
N TYR A 158 -14.62 -27.92 -10.66
CA TYR A 158 -15.15 -29.28 -10.64
C TYR A 158 -16.42 -29.36 -9.79
N ALA A 159 -16.39 -28.81 -8.57
CA ALA A 159 -17.55 -28.75 -7.69
C ALA A 159 -18.70 -27.92 -8.29
N PHE A 160 -18.40 -26.77 -8.90
CA PHE A 160 -19.40 -25.93 -9.57
C PHE A 160 -20.11 -26.66 -10.70
N ARG A 161 -19.37 -27.45 -11.51
CA ARG A 161 -19.93 -28.26 -12.60
C ARG A 161 -20.88 -29.36 -12.10
N ARG A 162 -20.73 -29.82 -10.86
CA ARG A 162 -21.59 -30.81 -10.20
C ARG A 162 -22.72 -30.22 -9.37
N GLY A 163 -22.93 -28.91 -9.41
CA GLY A 163 -24.00 -28.24 -8.65
C GLY A 163 -23.65 -27.99 -7.17
N LEU A 164 -22.41 -28.23 -6.75
CA LEU A 164 -21.93 -28.03 -5.38
C LEU A 164 -21.39 -26.61 -5.14
N MET A 165 -21.79 -25.63 -5.96
CA MET A 165 -21.33 -24.24 -5.83
C MET A 165 -21.69 -23.63 -4.48
N TRP A 166 -22.87 -23.93 -3.95
CA TRP A 166 -23.30 -23.44 -2.64
C TRP A 166 -22.36 -23.94 -1.53
N LEU A 167 -21.89 -25.18 -1.61
CA LEU A 167 -20.99 -25.78 -0.61
C LEU A 167 -19.62 -25.11 -0.65
N VAL A 168 -19.08 -24.89 -1.85
CA VAL A 168 -17.80 -24.16 -2.02
C VAL A 168 -17.90 -22.75 -1.45
N LEU A 169 -19.01 -22.04 -1.71
CA LEU A 169 -19.23 -20.70 -1.16
C LEU A 169 -19.40 -20.73 0.37
N ALA A 170 -20.13 -21.70 0.92
CA ALA A 170 -20.28 -21.87 2.37
C ALA A 170 -18.94 -22.14 3.05
N ILE A 171 -18.11 -23.03 2.48
CA ILE A 171 -16.75 -23.28 2.96
C ILE A 171 -15.90 -22.01 2.86
N SER A 172 -15.96 -21.30 1.73
CA SER A 172 -15.21 -20.05 1.52
C SER A 172 -15.57 -18.97 2.54
N VAL A 173 -16.86 -18.79 2.84
CA VAL A 173 -17.32 -17.87 3.91
C VAL A 173 -16.90 -18.36 5.28
N GLY A 174 -16.99 -19.67 5.55
CA GLY A 174 -16.54 -20.26 6.82
C GLY A 174 -15.05 -20.05 7.08
N VAL A 175 -14.20 -20.27 6.07
CA VAL A 175 -12.75 -20.03 6.14
C VAL A 175 -12.44 -18.55 6.37
N TRP A 176 -13.16 -17.63 5.72
CA TRP A 176 -13.03 -16.20 5.99
C TRP A 176 -13.47 -15.83 7.41
N ALA A 177 -14.58 -16.38 7.90
CA ALA A 177 -15.10 -16.06 9.22
C ALA A 177 -14.18 -16.49 10.38
N ILE A 178 -13.32 -17.50 10.17
CA ILE A 178 -12.34 -17.98 11.15
C ILE A 178 -10.92 -17.49 10.87
N SER A 179 -10.72 -16.68 9.82
CA SER A 179 -9.38 -16.38 9.31
C SER A 179 -8.53 -15.61 10.34
N SER A 180 -9.15 -14.69 11.09
CA SER A 180 -8.51 -13.94 12.18
C SER A 180 -8.00 -14.81 13.33
N GLN A 181 -8.49 -16.05 13.47
CA GLN A 181 -7.98 -17.01 14.45
C GLN A 181 -6.64 -17.63 13.99
N ILE A 182 -6.38 -17.64 12.68
CA ILE A 182 -5.13 -18.13 12.09
C ILE A 182 -4.17 -16.94 11.95
N ASN A 183 -3.71 -16.44 13.10
CA ASN A 183 -2.92 -15.21 13.11
C ASN A 183 -1.49 -15.42 12.56
N PRO A 184 -0.87 -14.35 12.04
CA PRO A 184 0.51 -14.38 11.56
C PRO A 184 1.52 -14.95 12.57
N SER A 185 1.33 -14.69 13.87
CA SER A 185 2.19 -15.18 14.94
C SER A 185 2.17 -16.71 15.09
N LEU A 186 0.99 -17.33 14.94
CA LEU A 186 0.84 -18.77 14.95
C LEU A 186 1.58 -19.38 13.76
N LEU A 187 1.40 -18.81 12.57
CA LEU A 187 2.08 -19.28 11.37
C LEU A 187 3.59 -19.08 11.44
N SER A 188 4.07 -17.94 11.93
CA SER A 188 5.50 -17.69 12.08
C SER A 188 6.13 -18.62 13.11
N SER A 189 5.40 -18.99 14.17
CA SER A 189 5.88 -19.96 15.19
C SER A 189 6.12 -21.37 14.66
N LEU A 190 5.60 -21.71 13.48
CA LEU A 190 5.85 -23.00 12.82
C LEU A 190 7.25 -23.07 12.18
N PHE A 191 7.98 -21.96 12.13
CA PHE A 191 9.30 -21.86 11.54
C PHE A 191 10.32 -21.45 12.60
N GLU A 192 11.46 -22.14 12.63
CA GLU A 192 12.57 -21.81 13.54
C GLU A 192 13.26 -20.49 13.17
N THR A 193 13.11 -20.05 11.91
CA THR A 193 13.68 -18.82 11.37
C THR A 193 12.67 -17.68 11.39
N ASN A 194 13.15 -16.44 11.40
CA ASN A 194 12.31 -15.28 11.16
C ASN A 194 11.66 -15.38 9.77
N VAL A 195 10.32 -15.38 9.70
CA VAL A 195 9.54 -15.53 8.46
C VAL A 195 8.49 -14.43 8.37
N GLN A 196 8.44 -13.76 7.24
CA GLN A 196 7.41 -12.78 6.92
C GLN A 196 6.25 -13.49 6.22
N VAL A 197 5.21 -13.84 6.97
CA VAL A 197 4.05 -14.57 6.42
C VAL A 197 3.13 -13.72 5.54
N GLY A 198 3.35 -12.39 5.51
CA GLY A 198 2.67 -11.42 4.65
C GLY A 198 1.58 -10.60 5.35
N TYR A 199 1.27 -9.43 4.78
CA TYR A 199 0.19 -8.52 5.15
C TYR A 199 -1.19 -9.04 4.75
N PHE A 200 -1.33 -9.71 3.62
CA PHE A 200 -2.65 -10.20 3.16
C PHE A 200 -2.92 -11.62 3.63
N ASP A 201 -3.99 -11.82 4.39
CA ASP A 201 -4.41 -13.14 4.85
C ASP A 201 -4.98 -13.98 3.69
N PRO A 202 -4.32 -15.08 3.28
CA PRO A 202 -4.82 -15.93 2.19
C PRO A 202 -6.17 -16.58 2.49
N PHE A 203 -6.49 -16.83 3.77
CA PHE A 203 -7.74 -17.45 4.22
C PHE A 203 -8.92 -16.48 4.10
N ALA A 204 -8.70 -15.20 4.37
CA ALA A 204 -9.68 -14.16 4.09
C ALA A 204 -9.84 -13.90 2.59
N TRP A 205 -8.72 -13.65 1.90
CA TRP A 205 -8.72 -13.15 0.52
C TRP A 205 -9.24 -14.14 -0.51
N GLN A 206 -9.24 -15.45 -0.20
CA GLN A 206 -9.83 -16.44 -1.09
C GLN A 206 -11.32 -16.18 -1.32
N LEU A 207 -12.03 -15.54 -0.38
CA LEU A 207 -13.45 -15.19 -0.52
C LEU A 207 -13.71 -14.31 -1.74
N LEU A 208 -12.85 -13.32 -2.01
CA LEU A 208 -12.96 -12.46 -3.18
C LEU A 208 -12.78 -13.25 -4.48
N PHE A 209 -11.78 -14.11 -4.52
CA PHE A 209 -11.46 -14.87 -5.73
C PHE A 209 -12.50 -15.97 -6.01
N ILE A 210 -12.89 -16.73 -5.00
CA ILE A 210 -13.90 -17.81 -5.11
C ILE A 210 -15.29 -17.22 -5.39
N GLY A 211 -15.68 -16.15 -4.69
CA GLY A 211 -16.92 -15.42 -4.96
C GLY A 211 -16.96 -14.86 -6.38
N GLY A 212 -15.88 -14.22 -6.82
CA GLY A 212 -15.70 -13.80 -8.21
C GLY A 212 -15.84 -14.97 -9.18
N ALA A 213 -15.12 -16.07 -8.95
CA ALA A 213 -15.16 -17.25 -9.81
C ALA A 213 -16.55 -17.88 -9.91
N ALA A 214 -17.32 -17.93 -8.81
CA ALA A 214 -18.70 -18.41 -8.80
C ALA A 214 -19.63 -17.51 -9.64
N ILE A 215 -19.49 -16.18 -9.53
CA ILE A 215 -20.22 -15.21 -10.37
C ILE A 215 -19.84 -15.41 -11.85
N GLY A 216 -18.55 -15.51 -12.15
CA GLY A 216 -18.02 -15.72 -13.48
C GLY A 216 -18.52 -17.02 -14.13
N PHE A 217 -18.48 -18.11 -13.37
CA PHE A 217 -19.01 -19.42 -13.75
C PHE A 217 -20.51 -19.35 -14.08
N SER A 218 -21.31 -18.78 -13.18
CA SER A 218 -22.77 -18.68 -13.32
C SER A 218 -23.18 -17.82 -14.50
N ASN A 219 -22.48 -16.69 -14.70
CA ASN A 219 -22.70 -15.81 -15.84
C ASN A 219 -22.29 -16.48 -17.16
N ALA A 220 -21.20 -17.25 -17.19
CA ALA A 220 -20.78 -17.98 -18.38
C ALA A 220 -21.75 -19.07 -18.80
N LYS A 221 -22.47 -19.69 -17.85
CA LYS A 221 -23.56 -20.65 -18.13
C LYS A 221 -24.91 -20.01 -18.50
N GLY A 222 -25.04 -18.68 -18.36
CA GLY A 222 -26.30 -17.98 -18.62
C GLY A 222 -27.37 -18.13 -17.52
N ASN A 223 -27.01 -18.69 -16.36
CA ASN A 223 -27.94 -19.01 -15.28
C ASN A 223 -28.12 -17.87 -14.28
N LEU A 224 -27.30 -16.81 -14.37
CA LEU A 224 -27.26 -15.76 -13.38
C LEU A 224 -28.27 -14.64 -13.66
N ARG A 225 -29.38 -14.64 -12.91
CA ARG A 225 -30.33 -13.52 -12.83
C ARG A 225 -30.00 -12.66 -11.61
N TRP A 226 -29.14 -11.67 -11.80
CA TRP A 226 -28.60 -10.86 -10.70
C TRP A 226 -29.18 -9.43 -10.61
N TYR A 227 -29.64 -8.86 -11.73
CA TYR A 227 -30.09 -7.47 -11.78
C TYR A 227 -31.54 -7.33 -11.29
N HIS A 228 -31.76 -6.43 -10.33
CA HIS A 228 -33.08 -6.01 -9.87
C HIS A 228 -33.06 -4.50 -9.53
N PRO A 229 -34.02 -3.69 -10.00
CA PRO A 229 -34.00 -2.24 -9.80
C PRO A 229 -34.00 -1.84 -8.32
N ALA A 230 -34.80 -2.52 -7.47
CA ALA A 230 -34.80 -2.24 -6.03
C ALA A 230 -33.45 -2.56 -5.38
N ALA A 231 -32.76 -3.62 -5.82
CA ALA A 231 -31.44 -3.94 -5.31
C ALA A 231 -30.41 -2.88 -5.74
N ALA A 232 -30.50 -2.35 -6.96
CA ALA A 232 -29.68 -1.22 -7.40
C ALA A 232 -29.92 0.04 -6.56
N THR A 233 -31.18 0.34 -6.23
CA THR A 233 -31.53 1.47 -5.36
C THR A 233 -30.99 1.29 -3.94
N VAL A 234 -31.14 0.08 -3.35
CA VAL A 234 -30.57 -0.23 -2.03
C VAL A 234 -29.06 -0.12 -2.05
N CYS A 235 -28.39 -0.68 -3.07
CA CYS A 235 -26.94 -0.55 -3.23
C CYS A 235 -26.51 0.91 -3.36
N LEU A 236 -27.26 1.73 -4.11
CA LEU A 236 -26.95 3.16 -4.25
C LEU A 236 -27.07 3.90 -2.92
N ALA A 237 -28.12 3.63 -2.15
CA ALA A 237 -28.31 4.22 -0.82
C ALA A 237 -27.20 3.79 0.15
N LEU A 238 -26.85 2.50 0.17
CA LEU A 238 -25.74 1.99 0.99
C LEU A 238 -24.39 2.57 0.55
N ALA A 239 -24.13 2.68 -0.76
CA ALA A 239 -22.91 3.30 -1.27
C ALA A 239 -22.79 4.76 -0.82
N ALA A 240 -23.87 5.53 -0.91
CA ALA A 240 -23.91 6.92 -0.46
C ALA A 240 -23.68 7.03 1.06
N LEU A 241 -24.30 6.17 1.86
CA LEU A 241 -24.12 6.11 3.31
C LEU A 241 -22.66 5.79 3.68
N LEU A 242 -22.09 4.74 3.08
CA LEU A 242 -20.71 4.31 3.34
C LEU A 242 -19.69 5.34 2.85
N PHE A 243 -19.96 6.01 1.72
CA PHE A 243 -19.16 7.11 1.21
C PHE A 243 -19.18 8.30 2.17
N ALA A 244 -20.36 8.70 2.66
CA ALA A 244 -20.51 9.78 3.62
C ALA A 244 -19.80 9.46 4.95
N ALA A 245 -19.94 8.22 5.46
CA ALA A 245 -19.24 7.75 6.65
C ALA A 245 -17.71 7.81 6.47
N HIS A 246 -17.21 7.33 5.33
CA HIS A 246 -15.79 7.40 4.99
C HIS A 246 -15.27 8.84 4.91
N HIS A 247 -16.09 9.81 4.53
CA HIS A 247 -15.68 11.22 4.49
C HIS A 247 -16.07 12.01 5.76
N GLY A 248 -16.36 11.32 6.87
CA GLY A 248 -16.52 11.96 8.18
C GLY A 248 -17.89 12.58 8.44
N ALA A 249 -18.92 12.29 7.64
CA ALA A 249 -20.26 12.86 7.83
C ALA A 249 -20.91 12.49 9.19
N PHE A 250 -20.42 11.46 9.87
CA PHE A 250 -20.98 10.93 11.11
C PHE A 250 -20.02 10.99 12.30
N LEU A 251 -19.03 11.89 12.25
CA LEU A 251 -18.06 12.09 13.33
C LEU A 251 -18.74 12.42 14.67
N SER A 252 -19.77 13.26 14.66
CA SER A 252 -20.55 13.62 15.85
C SER A 252 -21.31 12.45 16.48
N MET A 253 -21.48 11.35 15.73
CA MET A 253 -22.12 10.11 16.20
C MET A 253 -21.07 9.08 16.67
N GLY A 254 -19.79 9.45 16.75
CA GLY A 254 -18.69 8.54 17.08
C GLY A 254 -18.25 7.62 15.93
N ILE A 255 -18.80 7.78 14.72
CA ILE A 255 -18.40 7.02 13.54
C ILE A 255 -17.24 7.76 12.86
N HIS A 256 -16.03 7.51 13.35
CA HIS A 256 -14.78 8.04 12.79
C HIS A 256 -13.98 6.97 12.04
N GLN A 257 -12.91 7.40 11.36
CA GLN A 257 -12.08 6.50 10.54
C GLN A 257 -11.56 5.28 11.32
N GLY A 258 -11.06 5.45 12.55
CA GLY A 258 -10.64 4.31 13.39
C GLY A 258 -11.71 3.21 13.59
N VAL A 259 -12.98 3.57 13.83
CA VAL A 259 -14.08 2.59 13.92
C VAL A 259 -14.33 1.94 12.56
N LEU A 260 -14.32 2.71 11.48
CA LEU A 260 -14.52 2.15 10.15
C LEU A 260 -13.37 1.21 9.77
N TYR A 261 -12.12 1.54 10.12
CA TYR A 261 -10.95 0.71 9.87
C TYR A 261 -10.99 -0.61 10.64
N SER A 262 -11.43 -0.62 11.91
CA SER A 262 -11.54 -1.88 12.67
C SER A 262 -12.61 -2.82 12.10
N LEU A 263 -13.72 -2.28 11.60
CA LEU A 263 -14.79 -3.06 10.97
C LEU A 263 -14.47 -3.45 9.51
N ALA A 264 -13.63 -2.65 8.86
CA ALA A 264 -13.22 -2.81 7.48
C ALA A 264 -11.72 -3.12 7.39
N ASP A 265 -11.22 -3.98 8.27
CA ASP A 265 -9.82 -4.40 8.24
C ASP A 265 -9.45 -4.92 6.83
N LYS A 266 -8.23 -4.62 6.38
CA LYS A 266 -7.78 -4.93 5.02
C LYS A 266 -7.08 -6.30 4.92
N PRO A 267 -6.10 -6.64 5.77
CA PRO A 267 -5.54 -7.98 5.86
C PRO A 267 -6.60 -9.09 5.89
N GLU A 268 -7.58 -8.97 6.79
CA GLU A 268 -8.59 -9.98 7.11
C GLU A 268 -9.89 -9.80 6.33
N LEU A 269 -9.98 -8.77 5.48
CA LEU A 269 -11.19 -8.39 4.76
C LEU A 269 -12.40 -8.25 5.70
N GLY A 270 -12.34 -7.31 6.63
CA GLY A 270 -13.41 -7.03 7.56
C GLY A 270 -14.78 -6.93 6.88
N TRP A 271 -15.84 -7.32 7.58
CA TRP A 271 -17.18 -7.47 6.97
C TRP A 271 -17.66 -6.16 6.31
N LEU A 272 -17.29 -5.00 6.86
CA LEU A 272 -17.67 -3.70 6.31
C LEU A 272 -16.95 -3.43 4.98
N ARG A 273 -15.68 -3.85 4.86
CA ARG A 273 -14.89 -3.80 3.60
C ARG A 273 -15.55 -4.66 2.54
N MET A 274 -15.94 -5.88 2.90
CA MET A 274 -16.62 -6.83 2.02
C MET A 274 -17.98 -6.30 1.54
N LEU A 275 -18.79 -5.77 2.45
CA LEU A 275 -20.08 -5.14 2.12
C LEU A 275 -19.90 -3.96 1.16
N ASN A 276 -18.95 -3.06 1.47
CA ASN A 276 -18.70 -1.88 0.67
C ASN A 276 -18.26 -2.25 -0.76
N LEU A 277 -17.29 -3.17 -0.87
CA LEU A 277 -16.87 -3.69 -2.16
C LEU A 277 -18.02 -4.34 -2.93
N ALA A 278 -18.84 -5.19 -2.28
CA ALA A 278 -19.94 -5.89 -2.92
C ALA A 278 -20.99 -4.92 -3.49
N VAL A 279 -21.33 -3.87 -2.73
CA VAL A 279 -22.23 -2.79 -3.16
C VAL A 279 -21.68 -2.11 -4.42
N TRP A 280 -20.40 -1.73 -4.43
CA TRP A 280 -19.80 -1.09 -5.61
C TRP A 280 -19.67 -2.04 -6.80
N VAL A 281 -19.34 -3.30 -6.59
CA VAL A 281 -19.34 -4.32 -7.66
C VAL A 281 -20.72 -4.44 -8.30
N TYR A 282 -21.79 -4.45 -7.51
CA TYR A 282 -23.16 -4.49 -8.01
C TYR A 282 -23.53 -3.25 -8.83
N LEU A 283 -23.17 -2.06 -8.34
CA LEU A 283 -23.43 -0.80 -9.03
C LEU A 283 -22.64 -0.69 -10.35
N ILE A 284 -21.36 -1.03 -10.33
CA ILE A 284 -20.50 -1.08 -11.52
C ILE A 284 -21.05 -2.08 -12.54
N ALA A 285 -21.47 -3.28 -12.09
CA ALA A 285 -22.11 -4.26 -12.96
C ALA A 285 -23.42 -3.73 -13.57
N THR A 286 -24.21 -2.97 -12.79
CA THR A 286 -25.45 -2.32 -13.25
C THR A 286 -25.16 -1.28 -14.34
N VAL A 287 -24.13 -0.47 -14.17
CA VAL A 287 -23.65 0.49 -15.19
C VAL A 287 -23.22 -0.24 -16.45
N ILE A 288 -22.40 -1.29 -16.35
CA ILE A 288 -21.95 -2.07 -17.51
C ILE A 288 -23.14 -2.74 -18.23
N ARG A 289 -24.14 -3.21 -17.49
CA ARG A 289 -25.36 -3.81 -18.06
C ARG A 289 -26.16 -2.80 -18.86
N LYS A 290 -26.39 -1.61 -18.31
CA LYS A 290 -27.25 -0.57 -18.92
C LYS A 290 -26.51 0.19 -20.04
N TRP A 291 -25.23 0.45 -19.83
CA TRP A 291 -24.35 1.21 -20.73
C TRP A 291 -23.00 0.49 -20.90
N PRO A 292 -22.91 -0.54 -21.76
CA PRO A 292 -21.72 -1.38 -21.89
C PRO A 292 -20.42 -0.64 -22.24
N SER A 293 -20.52 0.54 -22.85
CA SER A 293 -19.41 1.40 -23.21
C SER A 293 -19.04 2.46 -22.16
N ALA A 294 -19.86 2.69 -21.13
CA ALA A 294 -19.68 3.82 -20.19
C ALA A 294 -18.36 3.77 -19.42
N LEU A 295 -17.86 2.57 -19.12
CA LEU A 295 -16.60 2.36 -18.42
C LEU A 295 -15.47 1.92 -19.36
N VAL A 296 -15.63 2.08 -20.67
CA VAL A 296 -14.60 1.73 -21.65
C VAL A 296 -13.72 2.94 -21.91
N PHE A 297 -12.50 2.90 -21.38
CA PHE A 297 -11.50 3.93 -21.63
C PHE A 297 -10.24 3.29 -22.22
N ARG A 298 -9.92 3.61 -23.48
CA ARG A 298 -8.89 2.92 -24.26
C ARG A 298 -7.51 2.90 -23.58
N PRO A 299 -7.00 4.01 -23.01
CA PRO A 299 -5.71 4.00 -22.34
C PRO A 299 -5.65 3.03 -21.15
N LEU A 300 -6.71 2.95 -20.33
CA LEU A 300 -6.75 2.01 -19.21
C LEU A 300 -7.03 0.58 -19.68
N SER A 301 -7.87 0.40 -20.69
CA SER A 301 -8.09 -0.91 -21.31
C SER A 301 -6.76 -1.49 -21.77
N TYR A 302 -5.91 -0.68 -22.40
CA TYR A 302 -4.60 -1.06 -22.92
C TYR A 302 -3.75 -1.80 -21.88
N ILE A 303 -3.49 -1.16 -20.74
CA ILE A 303 -2.74 -1.76 -19.64
C ILE A 303 -3.48 -2.96 -19.01
N GLY A 304 -4.81 -2.89 -18.91
CA GLY A 304 -5.63 -3.97 -18.35
C GLY A 304 -5.60 -5.27 -19.15
N LYS A 305 -5.43 -5.20 -20.49
CA LYS A 305 -5.29 -6.40 -21.35
C LYS A 305 -4.02 -7.18 -21.03
N ASN A 306 -2.99 -6.51 -20.53
CA ASN A 306 -1.68 -7.06 -20.20
C ASN A 306 -1.41 -7.02 -18.69
N SER A 307 -2.46 -7.16 -17.87
CA SER A 307 -2.38 -6.87 -16.42
C SER A 307 -1.29 -7.66 -15.68
N LEU A 308 -0.97 -8.90 -16.07
CA LEU A 308 0.06 -9.69 -15.37
C LEU A 308 1.44 -9.04 -15.56
N GLN A 309 1.75 -8.64 -16.78
CA GLN A 309 3.00 -7.98 -17.13
C GLN A 309 3.09 -6.61 -16.49
N VAL A 310 2.03 -5.82 -16.59
CA VAL A 310 1.96 -4.47 -16.01
C VAL A 310 2.03 -4.54 -14.49
N PHE A 311 1.34 -5.49 -13.85
CA PHE A 311 1.46 -5.74 -12.42
C PHE A 311 2.89 -6.16 -12.06
N THR A 312 3.53 -7.06 -12.80
CA THR A 312 4.90 -7.47 -12.45
C THR A 312 5.87 -6.29 -12.59
N TRP A 313 5.68 -5.45 -13.61
CA TRP A 313 6.46 -4.22 -13.77
C TRP A 313 6.22 -3.24 -12.61
N HIS A 314 4.97 -2.98 -12.21
CA HIS A 314 4.69 -2.09 -11.08
C HIS A 314 5.39 -2.57 -9.79
N ALA A 315 5.34 -3.88 -9.53
CA ALA A 315 5.89 -4.47 -8.32
C ALA A 315 7.41 -4.33 -8.25
N VAL A 316 8.10 -4.43 -9.39
CA VAL A 316 9.55 -4.15 -9.45
C VAL A 316 9.82 -2.64 -9.40
N LEU A 317 9.08 -1.86 -10.19
CA LEU A 317 9.25 -0.41 -10.31
C LEU A 317 9.23 0.30 -8.96
N ILE A 318 8.31 -0.05 -8.07
CA ILE A 318 8.20 0.64 -6.78
C ILE A 318 9.49 0.53 -5.97
N TYR A 319 10.09 -0.67 -5.88
CA TYR A 319 11.35 -0.91 -5.14
C TYR A 319 12.54 -0.18 -5.75
N PHE A 320 12.60 -0.11 -7.07
CA PHE A 320 13.66 0.62 -7.76
C PHE A 320 13.51 2.14 -7.64
N ALA A 321 12.27 2.63 -7.56
CA ALA A 321 12.00 4.06 -7.49
C ALA A 321 12.18 4.64 -6.08
N VAL A 322 12.09 3.83 -5.01
CA VAL A 322 12.18 4.30 -3.61
C VAL A 322 13.35 5.24 -3.36
N PRO A 323 14.62 4.89 -3.66
CA PRO A 323 15.75 5.72 -3.22
C PRO A 323 15.68 7.13 -3.79
N PHE A 324 15.32 7.23 -5.07
CA PHE A 324 15.17 8.49 -5.76
C PHE A 324 13.93 9.27 -5.28
N LEU A 325 12.81 8.58 -5.05
CA LEU A 325 11.59 9.23 -4.57
C LEU A 325 11.70 9.68 -3.12
N SER A 326 12.36 8.92 -2.24
CA SER A 326 12.50 9.24 -0.82
C SER A 326 13.27 10.54 -0.58
N GLU A 327 14.27 10.82 -1.43
CA GLU A 327 15.03 12.08 -1.34
C GLU A 327 14.28 13.28 -1.92
N THR A 328 13.29 13.03 -2.78
CA THR A 328 12.55 14.07 -3.48
C THR A 328 11.19 14.34 -2.85
N VAL A 329 10.83 13.69 -1.74
CA VAL A 329 9.51 13.81 -1.08
C VAL A 329 9.11 15.26 -0.82
N LEU A 330 10.04 16.10 -0.40
CA LEU A 330 9.79 17.51 -0.08
C LEU A 330 9.89 18.44 -1.30
N SER A 331 10.29 17.92 -2.45
CA SER A 331 10.47 18.72 -3.66
C SER A 331 9.13 19.05 -4.33
N GLY A 332 9.02 20.25 -4.91
CA GLY A 332 7.83 20.67 -5.66
C GLY A 332 7.53 19.80 -6.90
N TYR A 333 8.49 19.01 -7.37
CA TYR A 333 8.35 18.11 -8.53
C TYR A 333 8.08 16.65 -8.16
N TYR A 334 7.98 16.30 -6.87
CA TYR A 334 7.71 14.94 -6.40
C TYR A 334 6.48 14.29 -7.06
N THR A 335 5.35 15.01 -7.07
CA THR A 335 4.09 14.51 -7.65
C THR A 335 4.24 14.26 -9.15
N LEU A 336 5.00 15.11 -9.87
CA LEU A 336 5.28 14.91 -11.28
C LEU A 336 6.09 13.63 -11.50
N LEU A 337 7.10 13.35 -10.66
CA LEU A 337 7.88 12.11 -10.74
C LEU A 337 7.01 10.87 -10.54
N VAL A 338 6.12 10.88 -9.55
CA VAL A 338 5.17 9.77 -9.32
C VAL A 338 4.30 9.53 -10.56
N LEU A 339 3.81 10.60 -11.20
CA LEU A 339 3.02 10.50 -12.43
C LEU A 339 3.83 9.97 -13.61
N LEU A 340 5.07 10.43 -13.79
CA LEU A 340 5.97 9.96 -14.85
C LEU A 340 6.33 8.48 -14.67
N LEU A 341 6.63 8.06 -13.44
CA LEU A 341 6.86 6.64 -13.12
C LEU A 341 5.61 5.80 -13.35
N THR A 342 4.43 6.30 -12.98
CA THR A 342 3.15 5.64 -13.28
C THR A 342 2.88 5.56 -14.78
N ALA A 343 3.30 6.54 -15.58
CA ALA A 343 3.15 6.50 -17.03
C ALA A 343 3.94 5.35 -17.70
N THR A 344 4.96 4.81 -17.03
CA THR A 344 5.74 3.65 -17.52
C THR A 344 4.90 2.36 -17.60
N LEU A 345 3.74 2.29 -16.92
CA LEU A 345 2.82 1.15 -17.06
C LEU A 345 2.34 0.95 -18.50
N TRP A 346 2.18 2.04 -19.27
CA TRP A 346 1.82 1.98 -20.69
C TRP A 346 2.96 1.44 -21.54
N ALA A 347 4.21 1.79 -21.22
CA ALA A 347 5.39 1.25 -21.88
C ALA A 347 5.51 -0.27 -21.64
N ALA A 348 5.26 -0.74 -20.41
CA ALA A 348 5.24 -2.17 -20.10
C ALA A 348 4.17 -2.93 -20.89
N SER A 349 2.96 -2.35 -21.02
CA SER A 349 1.89 -2.92 -21.86
C SER A 349 2.27 -2.96 -23.33
N TRP A 350 2.83 -1.87 -23.86
CA TRP A 350 3.27 -1.75 -25.24
C TRP A 350 4.35 -2.77 -25.61
N LEU A 351 5.35 -2.95 -24.74
CA LEU A 351 6.39 -3.95 -24.91
C LEU A 351 5.80 -5.36 -25.01
N GLN A 352 4.81 -5.67 -24.17
CA GLN A 352 4.15 -6.97 -24.19
C GLN A 352 3.35 -7.20 -25.48
N GLU A 353 2.72 -6.18 -26.05
CA GLU A 353 2.03 -6.30 -27.34
C GLU A 353 3.02 -6.48 -28.49
N ARG A 354 4.13 -5.72 -28.52
CA ARG A 354 5.18 -5.90 -29.51
C ARG A 354 5.80 -7.29 -29.44
N ARG A 355 6.06 -7.81 -28.24
CA ARG A 355 6.55 -9.19 -28.05
C ARG A 355 5.60 -10.24 -28.63
N LYS A 356 4.28 -10.04 -28.49
CA LYS A 356 3.26 -10.94 -29.09
C LYS A 356 3.25 -10.86 -30.62
N GLN A 357 3.50 -9.69 -31.19
CA GLN A 357 3.51 -9.46 -32.64
C GLN A 357 4.82 -9.93 -33.30
N ALA A 358 5.96 -9.78 -32.63
CA ALA A 358 7.29 -10.04 -33.19
C ALA A 358 7.69 -11.52 -33.25
N GLY A 359 6.93 -12.45 -32.64
CA GLY A 359 7.17 -13.89 -32.75
C GLY A 359 8.58 -14.34 -32.35
N ASN A 360 8.87 -14.47 -31.04
CA ASN A 360 10.11 -15.00 -30.45
C ASN A 360 11.47 -14.42 -30.90
N THR A 361 11.54 -13.53 -31.88
CA THR A 361 12.75 -12.81 -32.25
C THR A 361 12.63 -11.34 -31.81
N LEU A 362 13.52 -10.96 -30.88
CA LEU A 362 13.74 -9.63 -30.29
C LEU A 362 12.75 -9.17 -29.21
N ILE A 363 13.28 -9.05 -27.99
CA ILE A 363 12.77 -8.17 -26.93
C ILE A 363 13.59 -6.88 -27.03
N PRO A 364 13.02 -5.68 -27.22
CA PRO A 364 13.72 -4.47 -26.89
C PRO A 364 13.73 -4.38 -25.36
N VAL A 365 14.65 -5.13 -24.75
CA VAL A 365 15.06 -5.00 -23.35
C VAL A 365 15.47 -3.55 -23.08
N THR A 366 15.89 -2.82 -24.12
CA THR A 366 16.37 -1.45 -24.11
C THR A 366 15.40 -0.42 -23.51
N ALA A 367 14.08 -0.47 -23.72
CA ALA A 367 13.19 0.61 -23.23
C ALA A 367 12.90 0.53 -21.71
N LEU A 368 12.58 -0.66 -21.21
CA LEU A 368 12.46 -0.88 -19.75
C LEU A 368 13.84 -0.84 -19.09
N ALA A 369 14.89 -1.34 -19.75
CA ALA A 369 16.26 -1.18 -19.27
C ALA A 369 16.70 0.29 -19.26
N SER A 370 16.18 1.17 -20.13
CA SER A 370 16.51 2.60 -20.11
C SER A 370 15.81 3.31 -18.95
N VAL A 371 14.53 3.03 -18.69
CA VAL A 371 13.85 3.54 -17.49
C VAL A 371 14.50 2.96 -16.23
N PHE A 372 14.82 1.68 -16.24
CA PHE A 372 15.54 0.99 -15.18
C PHE A 372 16.92 1.60 -14.94
N VAL A 373 17.72 1.83 -15.98
CA VAL A 373 19.03 2.47 -15.91
C VAL A 373 18.87 3.93 -15.48
N VAL A 374 17.88 4.68 -15.95
CA VAL A 374 17.67 6.07 -15.52
C VAL A 374 17.25 6.14 -14.05
N VAL A 375 16.34 5.27 -13.59
CA VAL A 375 15.93 5.21 -12.17
C VAL A 375 17.09 4.72 -11.29
N LEU A 376 17.83 3.71 -11.75
CA LEU A 376 19.02 3.17 -11.09
C LEU A 376 20.14 4.22 -11.05
N SER A 377 20.41 4.89 -12.16
CA SER A 377 21.41 5.96 -12.27
C SER A 377 21.01 7.17 -11.45
N ALA A 378 19.75 7.59 -11.43
CA ALA A 378 19.28 8.68 -10.58
C ALA A 378 19.41 8.32 -9.09
N SER A 379 19.07 7.08 -8.72
CA SER A 379 19.26 6.54 -7.36
C SER A 379 20.74 6.38 -6.97
N LEU A 380 21.64 6.29 -7.95
CA LEU A 380 23.09 6.21 -7.74
C LEU A 380 23.78 7.56 -7.76
N ILE A 381 23.24 8.53 -8.52
CA ILE A 381 23.75 9.91 -8.60
C ILE A 381 23.45 10.68 -7.30
N SER A 382 22.42 10.29 -6.54
CA SER A 382 22.22 10.83 -5.20
C SER A 382 23.31 10.45 -4.18
N LYS A 383 24.33 9.67 -4.57
CA LYS A 383 25.60 9.52 -3.85
C LYS A 383 26.46 10.79 -3.90
N GLN A 384 25.95 11.89 -3.38
CA GLN A 384 26.82 12.65 -2.50
C GLN A 384 26.63 12.00 -1.13
N PRO A 385 27.64 11.32 -0.56
CA PRO A 385 27.56 10.99 0.86
C PRO A 385 27.30 12.32 1.56
N LYS A 386 26.13 12.48 2.18
CA LYS A 386 25.97 13.54 3.17
C LYS A 386 27.09 13.28 4.16
N GLU A 387 28.07 14.18 4.22
CA GLU A 387 29.11 14.13 5.24
C GLU A 387 28.39 13.88 6.55
N VAL A 388 28.77 12.81 7.26
CA VAL A 388 28.31 12.66 8.64
C VAL A 388 28.81 13.92 9.33
N PRO A 389 27.91 14.79 9.83
CA PRO A 389 28.32 16.04 10.43
C PRO A 389 29.33 15.70 11.53
N THR A 390 30.51 16.29 11.42
CA THR A 390 31.55 16.08 12.42
C THR A 390 31.25 17.05 13.55
N PHE A 391 30.81 16.52 14.69
CA PHE A 391 30.49 17.35 15.86
C PHE A 391 31.77 17.59 16.66
N ALA A 392 32.17 18.85 16.79
CA ALA A 392 33.29 19.22 17.63
C ALA A 392 32.89 19.06 19.12
N GLN A 393 33.65 18.26 19.87
CA GLN A 393 33.33 18.02 21.28
C GLN A 393 33.41 19.32 22.10
N GLY A 394 32.32 19.65 22.79
CA GLY A 394 32.25 20.79 23.71
C GLY A 394 31.75 22.10 23.09
N GLU A 395 31.46 22.13 21.79
CA GLU A 395 30.84 23.30 21.16
C GLU A 395 29.32 23.27 21.34
N SER A 396 28.73 24.45 21.54
CA SER A 396 27.29 24.65 21.65
C SER A 396 26.87 25.82 20.78
N TYR A 397 25.72 25.69 20.12
CA TYR A 397 25.22 26.66 19.16
C TYR A 397 23.75 26.97 19.44
N PRO A 398 23.27 28.18 19.10
CA PRO A 398 21.87 28.54 19.28
C PRO A 398 20.97 27.75 18.31
N LEU A 399 19.86 27.21 18.82
CA LEU A 399 18.81 26.58 18.03
C LEU A 399 17.51 27.38 18.20
N THR A 400 16.99 28.00 17.13
CA THR A 400 15.69 28.67 17.14
C THR A 400 14.61 27.74 16.60
N ILE A 401 13.54 27.54 17.36
CA ILE A 401 12.43 26.65 17.01
C ILE A 401 11.18 27.50 16.81
N LYS A 402 10.66 27.50 15.59
CA LYS A 402 9.43 28.20 15.22
C LYS A 402 8.31 27.22 14.97
N ILE A 403 7.16 27.45 15.59
CA ILE A 403 5.98 26.61 15.45
C ILE A 403 4.96 27.33 14.57
N THR A 404 4.37 26.58 13.65
CA THR A 404 3.36 27.07 12.70
C THR A 404 2.15 26.15 12.71
N ASP A 405 1.05 26.62 12.11
CA ASP A 405 -0.24 25.90 12.09
C ASP A 405 -0.87 25.72 13.49
N ILE A 406 -0.59 26.65 14.41
CA ILE A 406 -1.23 26.79 15.72
C ILE A 406 -2.70 27.19 15.52
N ARG A 407 -3.63 26.39 16.05
CA ARG A 407 -5.09 26.60 15.89
C ARG A 407 -5.75 27.35 17.04
N VAL A 408 -5.43 27.00 18.29
CA VAL A 408 -6.01 27.64 19.48
C VAL A 408 -4.97 28.62 20.05
N GLU A 409 -5.30 29.92 20.02
CA GLU A 409 -4.37 31.00 20.38
C GLU A 409 -4.08 31.03 21.88
N GLU A 410 -5.11 30.77 22.68
CA GLU A 410 -5.06 30.82 24.13
C GLU A 410 -4.36 29.59 24.75
N ALA A 411 -4.21 28.52 23.96
CA ALA A 411 -3.50 27.31 24.36
C ALA A 411 -2.00 27.50 24.19
N GLY A 412 -1.23 27.00 25.17
CA GLY A 412 0.22 27.00 25.06
C GLY A 412 0.74 25.86 24.18
N VAL A 413 2.02 25.93 23.84
CA VAL A 413 2.75 24.93 23.07
C VAL A 413 3.86 24.35 23.92
N VAL A 414 3.85 23.02 24.07
CA VAL A 414 4.95 22.28 24.68
C VAL A 414 5.97 21.94 23.61
N VAL A 415 7.25 22.25 23.85
CA VAL A 415 8.37 21.93 22.96
C VAL A 415 9.34 20.99 23.68
N LEU A 416 9.58 19.83 23.07
CA LEU A 416 10.44 18.78 23.57
C LEU A 416 11.59 18.54 22.57
N VAL A 417 12.83 18.66 23.01
CA VAL A 417 14.04 18.38 22.20
C VAL A 417 14.74 17.17 22.79
N TYR A 418 14.79 16.11 22.01
CA TYR A 418 15.39 14.82 22.36
C TYR A 418 16.79 14.72 21.76
N ASN A 419 17.75 14.25 22.54
CA ASN A 419 19.03 13.77 22.02
C ASN A 419 18.83 12.44 21.27
N GLU A 420 19.70 12.11 20.31
CA GLU A 420 19.64 10.85 19.56
C GLU A 420 19.60 9.59 20.45
N THR A 421 20.21 9.62 21.64
CA THR A 421 20.18 8.49 22.57
C THR A 421 18.91 8.40 23.43
N ASP A 422 18.03 9.40 23.36
CA ASP A 422 16.81 9.45 24.17
C ASP A 422 15.73 8.50 23.62
N ASN A 423 14.91 8.00 24.54
CA ASN A 423 13.74 7.21 24.19
C ASN A 423 12.52 8.11 23.96
N LEU A 424 12.07 8.21 22.70
CA LEU A 424 10.85 8.95 22.33
C LEU A 424 9.57 8.35 22.93
N MET A 425 9.57 7.07 23.29
CA MET A 425 8.41 6.35 23.82
C MET A 425 8.49 6.25 25.34
N GLY A 426 8.02 7.30 26.03
CA GLY A 426 7.88 7.33 27.49
C GLY A 426 9.14 7.74 28.26
N GLY A 427 10.22 8.12 27.58
CA GLY A 427 11.38 8.78 28.18
C GLY A 427 11.25 10.30 28.18
N ALA A 428 11.76 10.96 29.21
CA ALA A 428 11.88 12.42 29.22
C ALA A 428 13.02 12.86 28.29
N PRO A 429 12.83 13.93 27.49
CA PRO A 429 13.91 14.49 26.68
C PRO A 429 15.05 14.98 27.58
N THR A 430 16.29 14.71 27.20
CA THR A 430 17.48 15.14 27.96
C THR A 430 17.98 16.52 27.55
N ALA A 431 17.62 17.01 26.36
CA ALA A 431 18.14 18.28 25.84
C ALA A 431 17.25 19.48 26.22
N HIS A 432 15.94 19.40 26.02
CA HIS A 432 15.02 20.48 26.41
C HIS A 432 13.56 19.99 26.57
N ALA A 433 12.85 20.49 27.57
CA ALA A 433 11.40 20.38 27.71
C ALA A 433 10.86 21.63 28.37
N ASN A 434 10.01 22.39 27.70
CA ASN A 434 9.35 23.53 28.32
C ASN A 434 8.03 23.87 27.62
N HIS A 435 7.23 24.69 28.30
CA HIS A 435 5.95 25.20 27.84
C HIS A 435 6.09 26.68 27.46
N TYR A 436 5.51 27.06 26.31
CA TYR A 436 5.57 28.41 25.74
C TYR A 436 4.18 28.90 25.35
N THR A 437 4.01 30.22 25.29
CA THR A 437 2.80 30.82 24.71
C THR A 437 2.78 30.63 23.18
N SER A 438 1.59 30.70 22.57
CA SER A 438 1.44 30.62 21.12
C SER A 438 2.21 31.74 20.38
N ASP A 439 2.31 32.92 20.97
CA ASP A 439 3.07 34.05 20.40
C ASP A 439 4.58 33.77 20.42
N GLU A 440 5.14 33.35 21.57
CA GLU A 440 6.55 32.95 21.68
C GLU A 440 6.90 31.83 20.69
N ALA A 441 6.02 30.84 20.56
CA ALA A 441 6.22 29.72 19.64
C ALA A 441 6.23 30.17 18.16
N ARG A 442 5.46 31.21 17.79
CA ARG A 442 5.46 31.76 16.42
C ARG A 442 6.61 32.72 16.14
N GLU A 443 7.00 33.50 17.13
CA GLU A 443 8.12 34.43 17.03
C GLU A 443 9.44 33.67 16.93
N GLY A 444 9.57 32.58 17.70
CA GLY A 444 10.69 31.65 17.68
C GLY A 444 11.30 31.48 19.06
N ILE A 445 11.46 30.24 19.50
CA ILE A 445 12.04 29.86 20.79
C ILE A 445 13.53 29.57 20.58
N THR A 446 14.43 30.36 21.16
CA THR A 446 15.87 30.16 21.01
C THR A 446 16.49 29.44 22.21
N LEU A 447 17.10 28.29 21.95
CA LEU A 447 17.97 27.59 22.90
C LEU A 447 19.41 28.06 22.67
N GLU A 448 19.88 29.02 23.47
CA GLU A 448 21.15 29.74 23.25
C GLU A 448 22.40 28.85 23.17
N ALA A 449 22.42 27.73 23.90
CA ALA A 449 23.59 26.87 24.05
C ALA A 449 23.23 25.38 24.00
N LEU A 450 22.76 24.91 22.83
CA LEU A 450 22.53 23.48 22.60
C LEU A 450 23.85 22.83 22.11
N PRO A 451 24.38 21.78 22.79
CA PRO A 451 25.60 21.12 22.37
C PRO A 451 25.51 20.59 20.94
N SER A 452 26.62 20.61 20.21
CA SER A 452 26.65 20.03 18.88
C SER A 452 26.36 18.52 18.95
N GLY A 453 25.44 18.03 18.11
CA GLY A 453 25.01 16.63 18.12
C GLY A 453 23.79 16.38 17.26
N PHE A 454 23.21 15.20 17.40
CA PHE A 454 21.96 14.84 16.72
C PHE A 454 20.76 14.97 17.66
N TYR A 455 19.69 15.57 17.14
CA TYR A 455 18.48 15.84 17.92
C TYR A 455 17.21 15.56 17.13
N GLY A 456 16.10 15.36 17.84
CA GLY A 456 14.74 15.37 17.31
C GLY A 456 13.85 16.29 18.15
N ILE A 457 12.93 16.99 17.52
CA ILE A 457 11.98 17.89 18.19
C ILE A 457 10.58 17.31 18.06
N MET A 458 9.82 17.35 19.14
CA MET A 458 8.37 17.17 19.17
C MET A 458 7.75 18.45 19.74
N ALA A 459 6.70 18.95 19.08
CA ALA A 459 5.93 20.07 19.58
C ALA A 459 4.45 19.71 19.59
N TYR A 460 3.70 20.14 20.60
CA TYR A 460 2.25 19.99 20.62
C TYR A 460 1.55 21.12 21.38
N GLN A 461 0.29 21.39 21.02
CA GLN A 461 -0.58 22.28 21.77
C GLN A 461 -1.13 21.56 23.00
N ASP A 462 -1.06 22.22 24.15
CA ASP A 462 -1.70 21.79 25.39
C ASP A 462 -2.99 22.60 25.56
N ILE A 463 -4.07 22.11 24.96
CA ILE A 463 -5.36 22.81 24.90
C ILE A 463 -6.12 22.66 26.22
N ASP A 464 -5.96 21.53 26.91
CA ASP A 464 -6.62 21.25 28.18
C ASP A 464 -5.76 21.55 29.42
N GLY A 465 -4.51 21.96 29.24
CA GLY A 465 -3.61 22.45 30.30
C GLY A 465 -3.02 21.34 31.16
N ASN A 466 -2.95 20.11 30.65
CA ASN A 466 -2.51 18.94 31.40
C ASN A 466 -1.01 18.61 31.21
N ASN A 467 -0.28 19.40 30.40
CA ASN A 467 1.13 19.24 30.01
C ASN A 467 1.47 17.88 29.38
N THR A 468 0.48 17.24 28.76
CA THR A 468 0.65 15.98 28.03
C THR A 468 -0.10 16.06 26.72
N LEU A 469 0.41 15.39 25.68
CA LEU A 469 -0.36 15.30 24.44
C LEU A 469 -1.62 14.47 24.69
N SER A 470 -2.77 15.11 24.59
CA SER A 470 -4.04 14.44 24.79
C SER A 470 -4.41 13.61 23.56
N PHE A 471 -4.96 12.42 23.82
CA PHE A 471 -5.41 11.49 22.79
C PHE A 471 -6.92 11.33 22.86
N GLY A 472 -7.56 11.36 21.69
CA GLY A 472 -8.96 10.97 21.58
C GLY A 472 -9.17 9.49 21.92
N THR A 473 -10.42 9.08 22.06
CA THR A 473 -10.82 7.69 22.36
C THR A 473 -10.38 6.66 21.30
N ASN A 474 -9.80 7.11 20.19
CA ASN A 474 -9.27 6.31 19.10
C ASN A 474 -7.73 6.26 19.03
N GLY A 475 -7.04 6.78 20.05
CA GLY A 475 -5.58 6.77 20.14
C GLY A 475 -4.89 7.74 19.18
N ILE A 476 -5.64 8.64 18.53
CA ILE A 476 -5.09 9.73 17.71
C ILE A 476 -5.00 10.98 18.59
N PRO A 477 -3.91 11.76 18.50
CA PRO A 477 -3.81 13.05 19.18
C PRO A 477 -5.05 13.93 18.91
N SER A 478 -5.68 14.41 19.97
CA SER A 478 -6.81 15.34 19.90
C SER A 478 -6.33 16.80 19.78
N GLU A 479 -5.06 17.05 20.01
CA GLU A 479 -4.43 18.37 19.96
C GLU A 479 -3.44 18.45 18.79
N GLY A 480 -3.12 19.68 18.37
CA GLY A 480 -2.15 19.90 17.30
C GLY A 480 -0.76 19.42 17.72
N PHE A 481 -0.09 18.64 16.88
CA PHE A 481 1.24 18.09 17.18
C PHE A 481 2.13 18.05 15.94
N GLY A 482 3.44 18.13 16.11
CA GLY A 482 4.39 18.13 15.01
C GLY A 482 5.78 17.68 15.46
N PHE A 483 6.66 17.45 14.48
CA PHE A 483 8.03 17.04 14.75
C PHE A 483 9.03 17.77 13.85
N SER A 484 10.30 17.83 14.25
CA SER A 484 11.38 18.22 13.34
C SER A 484 11.42 17.31 12.11
N ASN A 485 11.91 17.86 10.99
CA ASN A 485 11.76 17.31 9.63
C ASN A 485 10.32 17.22 9.11
N ASN A 486 9.31 17.58 9.91
CA ASN A 486 7.89 17.57 9.57
C ASN A 486 7.42 16.28 8.86
N PRO A 487 7.76 15.09 9.39
CA PRO A 487 7.34 13.84 8.78
C PRO A 487 5.82 13.70 8.85
N ALA A 488 5.31 12.86 7.96
CA ALA A 488 3.94 12.42 7.93
C ALA A 488 3.73 11.23 8.91
N PRO A 489 3.20 11.41 10.13
CA PRO A 489 3.09 10.31 11.08
C PRO A 489 2.09 9.26 10.56
N GLN A 490 2.53 8.00 10.55
CA GLN A 490 1.71 6.80 10.32
C GLN A 490 1.60 5.93 11.60
N GLY A 491 2.04 6.49 12.72
CA GLY A 491 2.22 5.84 14.02
C GLY A 491 3.14 6.71 14.89
N PRO A 492 3.55 6.22 16.07
CA PRO A 492 4.52 6.91 16.91
C PRO A 492 5.82 7.23 16.15
N PRO A 493 6.46 8.40 16.37
CA PRO A 493 7.66 8.78 15.67
C PRO A 493 8.84 7.87 16.04
N SER A 494 9.75 7.65 15.10
CA SER A 494 11.07 7.08 15.39
C SER A 494 12.11 8.19 15.33
N MET A 495 13.20 8.05 16.10
CA MET A 495 14.29 9.03 16.10
C MET A 495 14.82 9.22 14.67
N ALA A 496 14.95 8.13 13.90
CA ALA A 496 15.39 8.18 12.51
C ALA A 496 14.55 9.12 11.61
N LEU A 497 13.25 9.28 11.88
CA LEU A 497 12.37 10.13 11.07
C LEU A 497 12.52 11.62 11.40
N ILE A 498 12.73 11.93 12.67
CA ILE A 498 12.73 13.32 13.16
C ILE A 498 14.14 13.88 13.38
N LYS A 499 15.17 13.04 13.28
CA LYS A 499 16.56 13.41 13.56
C LYS A 499 17.11 14.44 12.58
N PHE A 500 17.77 15.46 13.12
CA PHE A 500 18.58 16.43 12.39
C PHE A 500 19.93 16.63 13.10
N ALA A 501 20.90 17.14 12.37
CA ALA A 501 22.23 17.43 12.88
C ALA A 501 22.32 18.90 13.31
N HIS A 502 22.80 19.16 14.51
CA HIS A 502 23.02 20.50 15.07
C HIS A 502 24.52 20.70 15.30
N HIS A 503 25.16 21.56 14.50
CA HIS A 503 26.61 21.81 14.56
C HIS A 503 26.97 23.26 14.24
N GLU A 504 25.96 24.12 14.08
CA GLU A 504 26.06 25.55 13.85
C GLU A 504 24.77 26.21 14.35
N ALA A 505 24.70 27.55 14.34
CA ALA A 505 23.47 28.26 14.63
C ALA A 505 22.40 27.86 13.62
N GLN A 506 21.25 27.38 14.09
CA GLN A 506 20.25 26.77 13.21
C GLN A 506 18.83 27.18 13.58
N ASP A 507 17.99 27.31 12.56
CA ASP A 507 16.55 27.51 12.72
C ASP A 507 15.80 26.24 12.29
N GLN A 508 14.80 25.84 13.07
CA GLN A 508 13.90 24.74 12.80
C GLN A 508 12.46 25.25 12.79
N THR A 509 11.71 24.94 11.74
CA THR A 509 10.27 25.23 11.67
C THR A 509 9.47 23.94 11.76
N ILE A 510 8.52 23.89 12.69
CA ILE A 510 7.64 22.75 12.91
C ILE A 510 6.20 23.14 12.54
N HIS A 511 5.59 22.31 11.72
CA HIS A 511 4.19 22.42 11.29
C HIS A 511 3.34 21.52 12.17
N LEU A 512 2.41 22.11 12.94
CA LEU A 512 1.47 21.31 13.71
C LEU A 512 0.43 20.65 12.81
N LEU A 513 0.34 19.33 12.93
CA LEU A 513 -0.70 18.51 12.36
C LEU A 513 -1.91 18.56 13.29
N ASN A 514 -2.97 19.15 12.79
CA ASN A 514 -4.24 19.25 13.48
C ASN A 514 -5.21 18.26 12.84
N LEU A 515 -5.30 17.07 13.43
CA LEU A 515 -6.08 15.95 12.87
C LEU A 515 -7.58 16.03 13.18
N TYR A 516 -7.99 16.98 14.04
CA TYR A 516 -9.36 17.33 14.37
C TYR A 516 -9.58 18.82 14.18
#